data_AF-A0A1Y3C5M1-F1
#
_entry.id   AF-A0A1Y3C5M1-F1
#
_cell.length_a   1.000
_cell.length_b   1.000
_cell.length_c   1.000
_cell.angle_alpha   90.00
_cell.angle_beta   90.00
_cell.angle_gamma   90.00
#
_symmetry.space_group_name_H-M   'P 1'
#
loop_
_entity.id
_entity.type
_entity.pdbx_description
1 polymer ?
#
loop_
_entity_poly.entity_id
_entity_poly.type
_entity_poly.pdbx_seq_one_letter_code
_entity_poly.pdbx_strand_id
1 'polypeptide(L)'
;MAMSQRYSHFLLIVLQLCILIAIWFLGSVIQHAFNLPISAGVIGLLLLLAALLTGLFKLQWVKTGTDFILAELVLLFIPCVVGLVKYKNLFLAQGWQLILAVVLGTLCVMVITAYSVHLGFKIESRLKQRQHNQEASMLKHGE
;
A
#
# COMPACT_ATOMS: atom_id res chain seq x y z
N MET A 1 -2.27 11.85 37.92
CA MET A 1 -2.56 12.39 36.56
C MET A 1 -2.02 11.51 35.41
N ALA A 2 -1.02 10.64 35.61
CA ALA A 2 -0.43 9.80 34.55
C ALA A 2 -1.29 8.61 34.05
N MET A 3 -2.34 8.22 34.78
CA MET A 3 -3.19 7.07 34.41
C MET A 3 -4.18 7.41 33.28
N SER A 4 -4.68 8.64 33.19
CA SER A 4 -5.66 9.06 32.18
C SER A 4 -5.08 9.10 30.76
N GLN A 5 -3.78 9.35 30.62
CA GLN A 5 -3.14 9.58 29.32
C GLN A 5 -2.90 8.29 28.53
N ARG A 6 -2.73 7.16 29.22
CA ARG A 6 -2.48 5.84 28.61
C ARG A 6 -3.74 5.23 27.99
N TYR A 7 -4.93 5.50 28.54
CA TYR A 7 -6.20 5.05 27.97
C TYR A 7 -6.55 5.78 26.67
N SER A 8 -6.31 7.09 26.60
CA SER A 8 -6.56 7.86 25.38
C SER A 8 -5.71 7.36 24.21
N HIS A 9 -4.46 6.96 24.45
CA HIS A 9 -3.60 6.38 23.40
C HIS A 9 -4.09 5.02 22.91
N PHE A 10 -4.55 4.14 23.81
CA PHE A 10 -5.07 2.84 23.43
C PHE A 10 -6.39 2.98 22.65
N LEU A 11 -7.29 3.87 23.11
CA LEU A 11 -8.50 4.22 22.39
C LEU A 11 -8.21 4.82 21.00
N LEU A 12 -7.16 5.65 20.90
CA LEU A 12 -6.73 6.18 19.62
C LEU A 12 -6.35 5.03 18.68
N ILE A 13 -5.47 4.12 19.11
CA ILE A 13 -5.02 2.96 18.31
C ILE A 13 -6.21 2.11 17.85
N VAL A 14 -7.15 1.81 18.75
CA VAL A 14 -8.37 1.05 18.43
C VAL A 14 -9.21 1.80 17.39
N LEU A 15 -9.36 3.12 17.51
CA LEU A 15 -10.05 3.94 16.52
C LEU A 15 -9.35 3.89 15.15
N GLN A 16 -8.01 3.99 15.11
CA GLN A 16 -7.23 3.86 13.87
C GLN A 16 -7.43 2.49 13.22
N LEU A 17 -7.51 1.43 14.03
CA LEU A 17 -7.83 0.07 13.58
C LEU A 17 -9.23 -0.02 13.00
N CYS A 18 -10.23 0.54 13.69
CA CYS A 18 -11.61 0.58 13.21
C CYS A 18 -11.71 1.32 11.87
N ILE A 19 -10.96 2.40 11.69
CA ILE A 19 -10.88 3.13 10.41
C ILE A 19 -10.29 2.23 9.31
N LEU A 20 -9.17 1.54 9.58
CA LEU A 20 -8.57 0.58 8.63
C LEU A 20 -9.55 -0.54 8.24
N ILE A 21 -10.26 -1.11 9.23
CA ILE A 21 -11.27 -2.15 9.01
C ILE A 21 -12.45 -1.60 8.20
N ALA A 22 -12.89 -0.36 8.48
CA ALA A 22 -13.96 0.28 7.72
C ALA A 22 -13.56 0.50 6.25
N ILE A 23 -12.32 0.95 5.99
CA ILE A 23 -11.78 1.11 4.64
C ILE A 23 -11.71 -0.24 3.92
N TRP A 24 -11.23 -1.28 4.60
CA TRP A 24 -11.21 -2.64 4.05
C TRP A 24 -12.62 -3.14 3.76
N PHE A 25 -13.59 -2.88 4.64
CA PHE A 25 -14.99 -3.25 4.46
C PHE A 25 -15.60 -2.53 3.24
N LEU A 26 -15.37 -1.23 3.09
CA LEU A 26 -15.75 -0.50 1.88
C LEU A 26 -15.11 -1.11 0.62
N GLY A 27 -13.82 -1.45 0.69
CA GLY A 27 -13.12 -2.15 -0.39
C GLY A 27 -13.77 -3.50 -0.73
N SER A 28 -14.21 -4.25 0.27
CA SER A 28 -14.91 -5.54 0.10
C SER A 28 -16.30 -5.36 -0.53
N VAL A 29 -17.05 -4.33 -0.14
CA VAL A 29 -18.35 -3.99 -0.73
C VAL A 29 -18.18 -3.61 -2.20
N ILE A 30 -17.17 -2.79 -2.51
CA ILE A 30 -16.85 -2.41 -3.90
C ILE A 30 -16.41 -3.65 -4.70
N GLN A 31 -15.58 -4.51 -4.12
CA GLN A 31 -15.14 -5.75 -4.75
C GLN A 31 -16.34 -6.63 -5.15
N HIS A 32 -17.28 -6.84 -4.22
CA HIS A 32 -18.48 -7.62 -4.46
C HIS A 32 -19.41 -6.97 -5.48
N ALA A 33 -19.61 -5.65 -5.38
CA ALA A 33 -20.46 -4.91 -6.32
C ALA A 33 -19.92 -4.96 -7.75
N PHE A 34 -18.61 -4.87 -7.95
CA PHE A 34 -17.96 -4.88 -9.27
C PHE A 34 -17.47 -6.27 -9.73
N ASN A 35 -17.63 -7.33 -8.93
CA ASN A 35 -17.10 -8.68 -9.22
C ASN A 35 -15.62 -8.69 -9.65
N LEU A 36 -14.80 -7.85 -9.02
CA LEU A 36 -13.39 -7.71 -9.41
C LEU A 36 -12.57 -8.91 -8.92
N PRO A 37 -11.69 -9.49 -9.76
CA PRO A 37 -10.79 -10.59 -9.38
C PRO A 37 -9.59 -10.10 -8.53
N ILE A 38 -9.78 -9.01 -7.77
CA ILE A 38 -8.75 -8.32 -6.99
C ILE A 38 -9.14 -8.42 -5.51
N SER A 39 -8.18 -8.72 -4.64
CA SER A 39 -8.42 -8.78 -3.19
C SER A 39 -8.91 -7.43 -2.64
N ALA A 40 -9.89 -7.46 -1.74
CA ALA A 40 -10.36 -6.31 -0.97
C ALA A 40 -9.22 -5.49 -0.34
N GLY A 41 -8.10 -6.13 0.04
CA GLY A 41 -6.93 -5.43 0.57
C GLY A 41 -6.27 -4.46 -0.41
N VAL A 42 -6.16 -4.85 -1.69
CA VAL A 42 -5.60 -3.97 -2.74
C VAL A 42 -6.55 -2.82 -3.05
N ILE A 43 -7.86 -3.07 -3.05
CA ILE A 43 -8.87 -2.03 -3.23
C ILE A 43 -8.85 -1.06 -2.04
N GLY A 44 -8.76 -1.57 -0.81
CA GLY A 44 -8.61 -0.76 0.40
C GLY A 44 -7.36 0.11 0.38
N LEU A 45 -6.24 -0.42 -0.13
CA LEU A 45 -5.01 0.36 -0.33
C LEU A 45 -5.23 1.53 -1.31
N LEU A 46 -5.88 1.28 -2.46
CA LEU A 46 -6.19 2.32 -3.44
C LEU A 46 -7.15 3.37 -2.87
N LEU A 47 -8.13 2.95 -2.08
CA LEU A 47 -9.08 3.85 -1.44
C LEU A 47 -8.39 4.74 -0.39
N LEU A 48 -7.51 4.15 0.44
CA LEU A 48 -6.69 4.90 1.39
C LEU A 48 -5.76 5.88 0.66
N LEU A 49 -5.15 5.45 -0.45
CA LEU A 49 -4.31 6.31 -1.28
C LEU A 49 -5.11 7.48 -1.86
N ALA A 50 -6.32 7.25 -2.38
CA ALA A 50 -7.19 8.31 -2.88
C ALA A 50 -7.61 9.29 -1.77
N ALA A 51 -7.91 8.78 -0.57
CA ALA A 51 -8.20 9.61 0.60
C ALA A 51 -6.99 10.45 1.07
N LEU A 52 -5.78 9.90 0.91
CA LEU A 52 -4.53 10.62 1.22
C LEU A 52 -4.23 11.69 0.16
N LEU A 53 -4.46 11.40 -1.12
CA LEU A 53 -4.29 12.34 -2.23
C LEU A 53 -5.26 13.52 -2.17
N THR A 54 -6.49 13.31 -1.69
CA THR A 54 -7.49 14.38 -1.51
C THR A 54 -7.18 15.30 -0.31
N GLY A 55 -6.13 15.00 0.48
CA GLY A 55 -5.71 15.82 1.63
C GLY A 55 -6.68 15.79 2.82
N LEU A 56 -7.81 15.09 2.69
CA LEU A 56 -8.80 14.87 3.75
C LEU A 56 -8.24 13.99 4.88
N PHE A 57 -7.31 13.09 4.55
CA PHE A 57 -6.76 12.11 5.48
C PHE A 57 -5.26 12.30 5.68
N LYS A 58 -4.83 12.54 6.92
CA LYS A 58 -3.39 12.60 7.26
C LYS A 58 -2.89 11.20 7.59
N LEU A 59 -1.79 10.77 6.94
CA LEU A 59 -1.14 9.46 7.19
C LEU A 59 -0.83 9.21 8.68
N GLN A 60 -0.56 10.29 9.43
CA GLN A 60 -0.28 10.26 10.87
C GLN A 60 -1.41 9.63 11.70
N TRP A 61 -2.66 9.70 11.22
CA TRP A 61 -3.84 9.15 11.89
C TRP A 61 -3.96 7.64 11.79
N VAL A 62 -3.17 6.97 10.96
CA VAL A 62 -3.28 5.51 10.80
C VAL A 62 -1.97 4.82 11.14
N LYS A 63 -0.85 5.57 11.09
CA LYS A 63 0.49 5.05 11.31
C LYS A 63 0.67 4.31 12.64
N THR A 64 0.09 4.82 13.74
CA THR A 64 0.30 4.21 15.06
C THR A 64 -0.43 2.86 15.18
N GLY A 65 -1.65 2.77 14.65
CA GLY A 65 -2.41 1.52 14.59
C GLY A 65 -1.83 0.48 13.64
N THR A 66 -1.32 0.93 12.48
CA THR A 66 -0.63 0.04 11.54
C THR A 66 0.67 -0.51 12.12
N ASP A 67 1.51 0.33 12.76
CA ASP A 67 2.78 -0.10 13.35
C ASP A 67 2.56 -1.20 14.41
N PHE A 68 1.45 -1.13 15.17
CA PHE A 68 1.05 -2.17 16.13
C PHE A 68 0.68 -3.50 15.45
N ILE A 69 -0.21 -3.48 14.44
CA ILE A 69 -0.56 -4.68 13.67
C ILE A 69 0.66 -5.26 12.95
N LEU A 70 1.55 -4.40 12.44
CA LEU A 70 2.75 -4.83 11.73
C LEU A 70 3.70 -5.60 12.64
N ALA A 71 3.77 -5.24 13.93
CA ALA A 71 4.50 -6.02 14.92
C ALA A 71 3.85 -7.40 15.15
N GLU A 72 2.52 -7.44 15.23
CA GLU A 72 1.76 -8.69 15.38
C GLU A 72 1.73 -9.55 14.10
N LEU A 73 2.05 -9.00 12.92
CA LEU A 73 2.18 -9.80 11.69
C LEU A 73 3.22 -10.90 11.85
N VAL A 74 4.32 -10.65 12.59
CA VAL A 74 5.32 -11.67 12.94
C VAL A 74 4.68 -12.85 13.67
N LEU A 75 3.78 -12.56 14.61
CA LEU A 75 3.02 -13.58 15.34
C LEU A 75 2.00 -14.29 14.43
N LEU A 76 1.37 -13.58 13.50
CA LEU A 76 0.46 -14.14 12.49
C LEU A 76 1.15 -15.01 11.43
N PHE A 77 2.47 -14.88 11.23
CA PHE A 77 3.21 -15.79 10.35
C PHE A 77 3.28 -17.22 10.90
N ILE A 78 3.30 -17.41 12.22
CA ILE A 78 3.37 -18.73 12.85
C ILE A 78 2.19 -19.63 12.41
N PRO A 79 0.92 -19.25 12.61
CA PRO A 79 -0.21 -20.07 12.17
C PRO A 79 -0.27 -20.23 10.64
N CYS A 80 0.15 -19.22 9.89
CA CYS A 80 0.21 -19.28 8.42
C CYS A 80 1.18 -20.37 7.93
N VAL A 81 2.41 -20.39 8.46
CA VAL A 81 3.43 -21.38 8.10
C VAL A 81 3.04 -22.78 8.57
N VAL A 82 2.49 -22.93 9.78
CA VAL A 82 2.02 -24.23 10.30
C VAL A 82 0.90 -24.80 9.45
N GLY A 83 -0.02 -23.97 8.95
CA GLY A 83 -1.04 -24.37 7.99
C GLY A 83 -0.44 -24.89 6.68
N LEU A 84 0.58 -24.20 6.16
CA LEU A 84 1.27 -24.55 4.93
C LEU A 84 2.01 -25.90 5.05
N VAL A 85 2.62 -26.17 6.20
CA VAL A 85 3.34 -27.42 6.48
C VAL A 85 2.44 -28.66 6.39
N LYS A 86 1.12 -28.54 6.62
CA LYS A 86 0.18 -29.66 6.44
C LYS A 86 0.05 -30.12 4.99
N TYR A 87 0.36 -29.25 4.04
CA TYR A 87 0.33 -29.53 2.59
C TYR A 87 1.72 -29.87 2.02
N LYS A 88 2.69 -30.23 2.88
CA LYS A 88 4.08 -30.54 2.50
C LYS A 88 4.21 -31.53 1.34
N ASN A 89 3.36 -32.56 1.28
CA ASN A 89 3.44 -33.57 0.22
C ASN A 89 3.17 -32.98 -1.18
N LEU A 90 2.26 -32.01 -1.29
CA LEU A 90 1.99 -31.29 -2.54
C LEU A 90 3.13 -30.32 -2.88
N PHE A 91 3.69 -29.66 -1.85
CA PHE A 91 4.86 -28.80 -2.02
C PHE A 91 6.12 -29.57 -2.43
N LEU A 92 6.29 -30.83 -2.06
CA LEU A 92 7.45 -31.63 -2.51
C LEU A 92 7.33 -32.06 -3.98
N ALA A 93 6.12 -32.36 -4.44
CA ALA A 93 5.87 -32.76 -5.82
C ALA A 93 5.85 -31.57 -6.81
N GLN A 94 5.29 -30.42 -6.41
CA GLN A 94 5.15 -29.23 -7.27
C GLN A 94 5.93 -27.99 -6.78
N GLY A 95 6.77 -28.10 -5.75
CA GLY A 95 7.47 -26.96 -5.15
C GLY A 95 8.36 -26.19 -6.11
N TRP A 96 8.93 -26.88 -7.10
CA TRP A 96 9.76 -26.23 -8.12
C TRP A 96 8.94 -25.24 -8.99
N GLN A 97 7.69 -25.59 -9.33
CA GLN A 97 6.79 -24.71 -10.09
C GLN A 97 6.38 -23.50 -9.26
N LEU A 98 6.17 -23.69 -7.95
CA LEU A 98 5.88 -22.62 -7.00
C LEU A 98 7.04 -21.62 -6.90
N ILE A 99 8.28 -22.11 -6.73
CA ILE A 99 9.47 -21.25 -6.68
C ILE A 99 9.60 -20.45 -7.98
N LEU A 100 9.49 -21.12 -9.13
CA LEU A 100 9.53 -20.44 -10.42
C LEU A 100 8.43 -19.37 -10.55
N ALA A 101 7.19 -19.70 -10.20
CA ALA A 101 6.08 -18.77 -10.29
C ALA A 101 6.28 -17.54 -9.39
N VAL A 102 6.79 -17.72 -8.17
CA VAL A 102 7.08 -16.61 -7.24
C VAL A 102 8.23 -15.75 -7.76
N VAL A 103 9.32 -16.35 -8.23
CA VAL A 103 10.48 -15.62 -8.75
C VAL A 103 10.10 -14.84 -10.01
N LEU A 104 9.46 -15.50 -10.98
CA LEU A 104 9.02 -14.86 -12.21
C LEU A 104 7.96 -13.79 -11.94
N GLY A 105 7.01 -14.06 -11.05
CA GLY A 105 5.99 -13.09 -10.63
C GLY A 105 6.60 -11.85 -9.98
N THR A 106 7.57 -12.04 -9.08
CA THR A 106 8.27 -10.93 -8.41
C THR A 106 9.10 -10.11 -9.38
N LEU A 107 9.84 -10.77 -10.29
CA LEU A 107 10.59 -10.08 -11.34
C LEU A 107 9.66 -9.30 -12.26
N CYS A 108 8.53 -9.89 -12.67
CA CYS A 108 7.55 -9.25 -13.52
C CYS A 108 6.97 -7.99 -12.85
N VAL A 109 6.53 -8.10 -11.59
CA VAL A 109 6.03 -6.96 -10.82
C VAL A 109 7.11 -5.87 -10.70
N MET A 110 8.35 -6.23 -10.37
CA MET A 110 9.46 -5.27 -10.25
C MET A 110 9.74 -4.53 -11.56
N VAL A 111 9.75 -5.25 -12.69
CA VAL A 111 9.92 -4.66 -14.02
C VAL A 111 8.77 -3.71 -14.35
N ILE A 112 7.52 -4.14 -14.15
CA ILE A 112 6.35 -3.30 -14.41
C ILE A 112 6.40 -2.03 -13.55
N THR A 113 6.66 -2.14 -12.25
CA THR A 113 6.79 -0.99 -11.36
C THR A 113 7.93 -0.07 -11.79
N ALA A 114 9.10 -0.62 -12.14
CA ALA A 114 10.24 0.16 -12.63
C ALA A 114 9.90 0.92 -13.92
N TYR A 115 9.21 0.28 -14.87
CA TYR A 115 8.74 0.92 -16.09
C TYR A 115 7.69 2.01 -15.80
N SER A 116 6.69 1.75 -14.95
CA SER A 116 5.70 2.75 -14.55
C SER A 116 6.37 4.00 -13.95
N VAL A 117 7.35 3.80 -13.07
CA VAL A 117 8.12 4.89 -12.46
C VAL A 117 8.98 5.60 -13.50
N HIS A 118 9.67 4.87 -14.39
CA HIS A 118 10.48 5.46 -15.45
C HIS A 118 9.66 6.31 -16.44
N LEU A 119 8.45 5.86 -16.79
CA LEU A 119 7.50 6.67 -17.56
C LEU A 119 7.08 7.92 -16.78
N GLY A 120 6.78 7.79 -15.48
CA GLY A 120 6.46 8.91 -14.60
C GLY A 120 7.57 9.97 -14.56
N PHE A 121 8.82 9.56 -14.37
CA PHE A 121 9.98 10.46 -14.38
C PHE A 121 10.21 11.12 -15.75
N LYS A 122 9.98 10.39 -16.85
CA LYS A 122 10.07 10.96 -18.21
C LYS A 122 8.98 12.00 -18.49
N ILE A 123 7.80 11.85 -17.89
CA ILE A 123 6.73 12.86 -17.95
C ILE A 123 7.10 14.08 -17.11
N GLU A 124 7.67 13.87 -15.92
CA GLU A 124 8.09 14.96 -15.03
C GLU A 124 9.24 15.78 -15.61
N SER A 125 10.21 15.16 -16.26
CA SER A 125 11.36 15.86 -16.88
C SER A 125 10.93 16.81 -18.01
N ARG A 126 9.83 16.52 -18.70
CA ARG A 126 9.22 17.41 -19.70
C ARG A 126 8.53 18.62 -19.08
N LEU A 127 8.02 18.51 -17.85
CA LEU A 127 7.30 19.57 -17.16
C LEU A 127 8.25 20.58 -16.51
N LYS A 128 9.35 20.13 -15.87
CA LYS A 128 10.36 21.03 -15.29
C LYS A 128 11.11 21.87 -16.32
N GLN A 129 11.32 21.35 -17.53
CA GLN A 129 12.01 22.08 -18.60
C GLN A 129 11.18 23.23 -19.20
N ARG A 130 9.83 23.17 -19.12
CA ARG A 130 8.96 24.27 -19.53
C ARG A 130 8.93 25.42 -18.54
N GLN A 131 9.02 25.14 -17.25
CA GLN A 131 9.12 26.18 -16.21
C GLN A 131 10.42 26.97 -16.36
N HIS A 132 11.55 26.29 -16.55
CA HIS A 132 12.84 26.97 -16.68
C HIS A 132 12.96 27.79 -17.99
N ASN A 133 12.37 27.32 -19.08
CA ASN A 133 12.37 28.06 -20.36
C ASN A 133 11.40 29.26 -20.37
N GLN A 134 10.31 29.20 -19.58
CA GLN A 134 9.41 30.35 -19.40
C GLN A 134 10.06 31.47 -18.57
N GLU A 135 10.79 31.12 -17.51
CA GLU A 135 11.53 32.08 -16.68
C GLU A 135 12.61 32.82 -17.50
N ALA A 136 13.33 32.09 -18.36
CA ALA A 136 14.32 32.67 -19.28
C ALA A 136 13.70 33.57 -20.37
N SER A 137 12.45 33.32 -20.78
CA SER A 137 11.74 34.16 -21.75
C SER A 137 11.17 35.46 -21.15
N MET A 138 10.89 35.46 -19.83
CA MET A 138 10.41 36.65 -19.10
C MET A 138 11.53 37.64 -18.82
N LEU A 139 12.78 37.18 -18.68
CA LEU A 139 13.96 38.04 -18.47
C LEU A 139 14.42 38.74 -19.75
N LYS A 140 14.17 38.14 -20.93
CA LYS A 140 14.59 38.70 -22.24
C LYS A 140 13.63 39.74 -22.83
N HIS A 141 12.45 39.93 -22.25
CA HIS A 141 11.46 40.90 -22.74
C HIS A 141 11.30 42.11 -21.80
N GLY A 142 12.07 42.14 -20.71
CA GLY A 142 12.15 43.27 -19.78
C GLY A 142 13.40 44.14 -19.96
N GLU A 143 14.19 43.92 -21.02
CA GLU A 143 15.31 44.78 -21.45
C GLU A 143 14.95 45.59 -22.68
#